data_AF-A0A966CAQ7-F1
#
_entry.id   AF-A0A966CAQ7-F1
#
_cell.length_a   1.000
_cell.length_b   1.000
_cell.length_c   1.000
_cell.angle_alpha   90.00
_cell.angle_beta   90.00
_cell.angle_gamma   90.00
#
_symmetry.space_group_name_H-M   'P 1'
#
loop_
_entity.id
_entity.type
_entity.pdbx_description
1 polymer ?
#
loop_
_entity_poly.entity_id
_entity_poly.type
_entity_poly.pdbx_seq_one_letter_code
_entity_poly.pdbx_strand_id
1 'polypeptide(L)'
;MFNHNLTSNLLFSSFLLSTYSASVLAEVSPKQINFFLSSPRLTRAVSTFTLPNVISTYIFEIEIPENAGNNLQKIVINQQINTEIITFFPEKTKAYIINSPVKSLDINTRLNVNGNTNEIIIDLLSPVKPTEKVKLAIQGRNPLYGGIYQFGVTVYPQGNNPQSLYLGIGRFHFDTRGDRF
;
A
#
# COMPACT_ATOMS: atom_id res chain seq x y z
N MET A 1 3.35 -10.08 -105.58
CA MET A 1 4.10 -11.35 -105.77
C MET A 1 5.16 -11.43 -104.68
N PHE A 2 5.11 -12.51 -103.91
CA PHE A 2 6.14 -13.04 -103.00
C PHE A 2 6.56 -12.31 -101.70
N ASN A 3 6.22 -13.00 -100.61
CA ASN A 3 6.73 -13.01 -99.24
C ASN A 3 8.25 -12.80 -99.09
N HIS A 4 8.66 -12.27 -97.92
CA HIS A 4 9.57 -12.98 -97.01
C HIS A 4 9.35 -12.57 -95.55
N ASN A 5 9.57 -13.55 -94.66
CA ASN A 5 9.17 -13.67 -93.27
C ASN A 5 10.19 -13.11 -92.26
N LEU A 6 9.80 -13.28 -90.98
CA LEU A 6 10.60 -13.37 -89.73
C LEU A 6 10.89 -12.00 -89.07
N THR A 7 10.81 -11.78 -87.76
CA THR A 7 10.54 -12.53 -86.50
C THR A 7 10.36 -11.42 -85.43
N SER A 8 9.66 -11.59 -84.32
CA SER A 8 10.32 -11.92 -83.04
C SER A 8 9.45 -11.46 -81.84
N ASN A 9 9.16 -12.44 -80.98
CA ASN A 9 9.10 -12.43 -79.51
C ASN A 9 8.12 -11.53 -78.72
N LEU A 10 7.22 -12.25 -78.03
CA LEU A 10 6.52 -11.87 -76.81
C LEU A 10 7.50 -11.55 -75.66
N LEU A 11 7.14 -10.56 -74.84
CA LEU A 11 7.54 -10.48 -73.43
C LEU A 11 6.28 -10.21 -72.58
N PHE A 12 5.84 -11.23 -71.85
CA PHE A 12 4.89 -11.09 -70.75
C PHE A 12 5.64 -10.52 -69.54
N SER A 13 5.29 -9.31 -69.12
CA SER A 13 5.79 -8.72 -67.87
C SER A 13 4.80 -9.04 -66.75
N SER A 14 5.16 -9.97 -65.87
CA SER A 14 4.42 -10.30 -64.65
C SER A 14 4.66 -9.22 -63.59
N PHE A 15 3.60 -8.50 -63.22
CA PHE A 15 3.60 -7.57 -62.09
C PHE A 15 3.34 -8.34 -60.80
N LEU A 16 4.32 -8.44 -59.90
CA LEU A 16 4.16 -8.97 -58.55
C LEU A 16 3.70 -7.84 -57.62
N LEU A 17 2.44 -7.86 -57.17
CA LEU A 17 1.99 -7.02 -56.06
C LEU A 17 2.44 -7.65 -54.74
N SER A 18 3.40 -7.02 -54.06
CA SER A 18 3.74 -7.37 -52.68
C SER A 18 2.72 -6.75 -51.72
N THR A 19 1.97 -7.57 -51.01
CA THR A 19 1.12 -7.13 -49.89
C THR A 19 2.00 -6.84 -48.67
N TYR A 20 2.16 -5.56 -48.34
CA TYR A 20 2.73 -5.16 -47.05
C TYR A 20 1.72 -5.45 -45.94
N SER A 21 2.00 -6.46 -45.12
CA SER A 21 1.27 -6.66 -43.86
C SER A 21 1.77 -5.62 -42.85
N ALA A 22 0.96 -4.60 -42.60
CA ALA A 22 1.22 -3.68 -41.49
C ALA A 22 1.10 -4.45 -40.18
N SER A 23 2.23 -4.63 -39.48
CA SER A 23 2.23 -5.20 -38.13
C SER A 23 1.58 -4.17 -37.19
N VAL A 24 0.43 -4.51 -36.62
CA VAL A 24 -0.16 -3.75 -35.52
C VAL A 24 0.76 -3.93 -34.31
N LEU A 25 1.59 -2.94 -34.02
CA LEU A 25 2.26 -2.85 -32.73
C LEU A 25 1.17 -2.53 -31.69
N ALA A 26 0.78 -3.54 -30.90
CA ALA A 26 0.05 -3.29 -29.67
C ALA A 26 0.96 -2.45 -28.76
N GLU A 27 0.60 -1.19 -28.52
CA GLU A 27 1.25 -0.35 -27.53
C GLU A 27 0.94 -0.94 -26.15
N VAL A 28 1.80 -1.84 -25.68
CA VAL A 28 1.79 -2.29 -24.28
C VAL A 28 2.25 -1.09 -23.47
N SER A 29 1.31 -0.30 -22.97
CA SER A 29 1.61 0.76 -22.01
C SER A 29 2.39 0.13 -20.85
N PRO A 30 3.62 0.59 -20.56
CA PRO A 30 4.39 0.06 -19.45
C PRO A 30 3.53 0.23 -18.19
N LYS A 31 3.30 -0.87 -17.48
CA LYS A 31 2.54 -0.91 -16.23
C LYS A 31 3.08 0.19 -15.31
N GLN A 32 2.37 1.31 -15.19
CA GLN A 32 2.80 2.43 -14.35
C GLN A 32 2.88 1.93 -12.90
N ILE A 33 4.05 2.09 -12.28
CA ILE A 33 4.31 1.74 -10.88
C ILE A 33 4.20 3.02 -10.07
N ASN A 34 3.39 3.01 -9.02
CA ASN A 34 3.28 4.13 -8.08
C ASN A 34 4.15 3.87 -6.83
N PHE A 35 5.00 4.83 -6.47
CA PHE A 35 5.91 4.75 -5.31
C PHE A 35 6.10 6.13 -4.69
N PHE A 36 6.52 6.20 -3.42
CA PHE A 36 6.83 7.48 -2.79
C PHE A 36 8.22 7.98 -3.22
N LEU A 37 8.31 9.21 -3.72
CA LEU A 37 9.60 9.86 -4.04
C LEU A 37 10.35 10.25 -2.76
N SER A 38 9.61 10.69 -1.75
CA SER A 38 10.12 10.96 -0.41
C SER A 38 9.32 10.19 0.62
N SER A 39 10.02 9.53 1.55
CA SER A 39 9.41 8.62 2.52
C SER A 39 8.44 9.34 3.46
N PRO A 40 7.17 8.90 3.54
CA PRO A 40 6.36 9.10 4.74
C PRO A 40 7.11 8.65 6.01
N ARG A 41 6.69 9.14 7.17
CA ARG A 41 7.36 8.86 8.44
C ARG A 41 6.36 8.43 9.50
N LEU A 42 6.66 7.33 10.19
CA LEU A 42 5.99 6.97 11.44
C LEU A 42 6.50 7.92 12.53
N THR A 43 5.69 8.89 12.93
CA THR A 43 6.08 9.93 13.89
C THR A 43 5.66 9.63 15.32
N ARG A 44 4.65 8.76 15.50
CA ARG A 44 4.18 8.34 16.83
C ARG A 44 3.62 6.93 16.78
N ALA A 45 3.92 6.16 17.82
CA ALA A 45 3.23 4.92 18.15
C ALA A 45 3.06 4.88 19.67
N VAL A 46 1.81 4.95 20.17
CA VAL A 46 1.51 4.83 21.62
C VAL A 46 0.24 4.02 21.87
N SER A 47 0.08 3.49 23.08
CA SER A 47 -1.20 2.97 23.59
C SER A 47 -1.78 3.92 24.63
N THR A 48 -3.10 3.96 24.80
CA THR A 48 -3.75 4.77 25.84
C THR A 48 -3.65 4.15 27.24
N PHE A 49 -3.57 2.83 27.31
CA PHE A 49 -3.37 2.07 28.55
C PHE A 49 -2.27 1.02 28.36
N THR A 50 -1.51 0.78 29.43
CA THR A 50 -0.41 -0.20 29.52
C THR A 50 -0.74 -1.40 30.40
N LEU A 51 -1.82 -1.32 31.18
CA LEU A 51 -2.22 -2.40 32.09
C LEU A 51 -2.62 -3.69 31.34
N PRO A 52 -2.29 -4.87 31.89
CA PRO A 52 -2.65 -6.15 31.30
C PRO A 52 -4.16 -6.34 31.11
N ASN A 53 -4.55 -6.97 30.00
CA ASN A 53 -5.93 -7.40 29.73
C ASN A 53 -7.00 -6.27 29.80
N VAL A 54 -6.61 -5.02 29.53
CA VAL A 54 -7.52 -3.86 29.46
C VAL A 54 -7.78 -3.47 27.99
N ILE A 55 -8.98 -2.96 27.70
CA ILE A 55 -9.30 -2.38 26.40
C ILE A 55 -8.52 -1.07 26.24
N SER A 56 -7.73 -0.97 25.17
CA SER A 56 -6.86 0.16 24.89
C SER A 56 -7.03 0.65 23.46
N THR A 57 -6.62 1.89 23.21
CA THR A 57 -6.51 2.45 21.86
C THR A 57 -5.04 2.56 21.50
N TYR A 58 -4.68 1.90 20.41
CA TYR A 58 -3.35 1.92 19.81
C TYR A 58 -3.33 3.01 18.74
N ILE A 59 -2.46 3.99 18.94
CA ILE A 59 -2.37 5.20 18.11
C ILE A 59 -1.09 5.12 17.29
N PHE A 60 -1.25 5.24 15.97
CA PHE A 60 -0.14 5.40 15.03
C PHE A 60 -0.33 6.73 14.29
N GLU A 61 0.73 7.54 14.21
CA GLU A 61 0.70 8.79 13.44
C GLU A 61 1.73 8.76 12.32
N ILE A 62 1.28 9.03 11.11
CA ILE A 62 2.08 8.98 9.89
C ILE A 62 2.05 10.35 9.24
N GLU A 63 3.22 10.93 8.99
CA GLU A 63 3.38 12.20 8.29
C GLU A 63 3.79 11.94 6.84
N ILE A 64 3.15 12.62 5.89
CA ILE A 64 3.47 12.52 4.47
C ILE A 64 4.22 13.80 4.08
N PRO A 65 5.49 13.73 3.64
CA PRO A 65 6.25 14.92 3.29
C PRO A 65 5.69 15.59 2.03
N GLU A 66 5.92 16.89 1.87
CA GLU A 66 5.46 17.69 0.72
C GLU A 66 5.89 17.10 -0.63
N ASN A 67 7.12 16.61 -0.70
CA ASN A 67 7.73 16.01 -1.88
C ASN A 67 7.56 14.48 -1.94
N ALA A 68 6.49 13.93 -1.33
CA ALA A 68 6.20 12.49 -1.35
C ALA A 68 5.93 11.95 -2.77
N GLY A 69 5.51 12.81 -3.71
CA GLY A 69 5.26 12.45 -5.12
C GLY A 69 4.00 11.62 -5.38
N ASN A 70 3.46 10.93 -4.37
CA ASN A 70 2.20 10.20 -4.44
C ASN A 70 1.41 10.35 -3.13
N ASN A 71 0.08 10.17 -3.21
CA ASN A 71 -0.81 10.16 -2.06
C ASN A 71 -0.75 8.81 -1.33
N LEU A 72 -0.98 8.79 -0.02
CA LEU A 72 -1.10 7.58 0.78
C LEU A 72 -2.50 6.98 0.65
N GLN A 73 -2.61 5.69 0.34
CA GLN A 73 -3.90 5.01 0.10
C GLN A 73 -4.15 3.83 1.05
N LYS A 74 -3.09 3.13 1.46
CA LYS A 74 -3.21 1.95 2.32
C LYS A 74 -2.12 1.93 3.36
N ILE A 75 -2.48 1.50 4.56
CA ILE A 75 -1.60 1.33 5.70
C ILE A 75 -1.78 -0.10 6.21
N VAL A 76 -0.67 -0.75 6.52
CA VAL A 76 -0.62 -2.11 7.03
C VAL A 76 0.16 -2.09 8.33
N ILE A 77 -0.48 -2.56 9.41
CA ILE A 77 0.14 -2.69 10.73
C ILE A 77 0.30 -4.18 11.01
N ASN A 78 1.55 -4.64 11.05
CA ASN A 78 1.88 -6.04 11.27
C ASN A 78 2.51 -6.23 12.66
N GLN A 79 1.85 -6.99 13.52
CA GLN A 79 2.43 -7.41 14.77
C GLN A 79 3.60 -8.37 14.50
N GLN A 80 4.78 -8.04 15.01
CA GLN A 80 5.94 -8.91 14.95
C GLN A 80 5.74 -10.13 15.87
N ILE A 81 6.62 -11.12 15.81
CA ILE A 81 6.60 -12.23 16.76
C ILE A 81 6.84 -11.66 18.16
N ASN A 82 5.82 -11.73 19.01
CA ASN A 82 5.82 -11.27 20.40
C ASN A 82 5.37 -12.43 21.32
N THR A 83 5.40 -12.20 22.63
CA THR A 83 4.96 -13.17 23.64
C THR A 83 3.49 -13.60 23.45
N GLU A 84 2.63 -12.66 23.06
CA GLU A 84 1.21 -12.92 22.76
C GLU A 84 0.77 -12.16 21.52
N ILE A 85 -0.33 -12.60 20.91
CA ILE A 85 -1.02 -11.83 19.87
C ILE A 85 -1.99 -10.87 20.54
N ILE A 86 -1.92 -9.58 20.19
CA ILE A 86 -2.89 -8.60 20.68
C ILE A 86 -4.23 -8.87 20.01
N THR A 87 -5.31 -8.91 20.79
CA THR A 87 -6.66 -9.04 20.23
C THR A 87 -7.13 -7.67 19.75
N PHE A 88 -7.10 -7.43 18.43
CA PHE A 88 -7.58 -6.20 17.82
C PHE A 88 -9.07 -6.26 17.46
N PHE A 89 -9.71 -5.10 17.48
CA PHE A 89 -11.10 -4.87 17.07
C PHE A 89 -11.10 -3.99 15.81
N PRO A 90 -10.82 -4.55 14.63
CA PRO A 90 -10.64 -3.78 13.39
C PRO A 90 -11.85 -2.90 13.07
N GLU A 91 -13.07 -3.38 13.36
CA GLU A 91 -14.34 -2.67 13.15
C GLU A 91 -14.50 -1.39 13.99
N LYS A 92 -13.65 -1.21 15.01
CA LYS A 92 -13.60 -0.01 15.86
C LYS A 92 -12.43 0.91 15.53
N THR A 93 -11.68 0.59 14.48
CA THR A 93 -10.59 1.44 14.00
C THR A 93 -11.16 2.73 13.45
N LYS A 94 -10.48 3.85 13.72
CA LYS A 94 -10.78 5.16 13.18
C LYS A 94 -9.52 5.79 12.60
N ALA A 95 -9.68 6.59 11.56
CA ALA A 95 -8.60 7.34 10.94
C ALA A 95 -8.96 8.82 10.82
N TYR A 96 -7.96 9.68 10.95
CA TYR A 96 -8.12 11.13 10.92
C TYR A 96 -6.96 11.81 10.20
N ILE A 97 -7.23 12.93 9.54
CA ILE A 97 -6.21 13.95 9.21
C ILE A 97 -6.15 14.93 10.39
N ILE A 98 -4.95 15.26 10.88
CA ILE A 98 -4.77 16.02 12.12
C ILE A 98 -4.05 17.37 11.98
N ASN A 99 -3.77 17.86 10.77
CA ASN A 99 -3.03 19.12 10.53
C ASN A 99 -3.82 20.40 10.82
N SER A 100 -5.09 20.30 11.22
CA SER A 100 -6.05 21.39 11.47
C SER A 100 -6.85 21.84 10.23
N PRO A 101 -8.20 21.83 10.28
CA PRO A 101 -9.03 21.19 11.31
C PRO A 101 -8.89 19.67 11.29
N VAL A 102 -9.17 19.01 12.42
CA VAL A 102 -9.22 17.54 12.45
C VAL A 102 -10.37 17.04 11.59
N LYS A 103 -10.08 16.10 10.68
CA LYS A 103 -11.07 15.54 9.75
C LYS A 103 -11.07 14.02 9.85
N SER A 104 -12.25 13.41 9.99
CA SER A 104 -12.40 11.96 9.92
C SER A 104 -12.15 11.46 8.49
N LEU A 105 -11.51 10.30 8.37
CA LEU A 105 -11.34 9.58 7.12
C LEU A 105 -12.24 8.36 7.12
N ASP A 106 -12.96 8.15 6.02
CA ASP A 106 -13.64 6.89 5.78
C ASP A 106 -12.63 5.81 5.40
N ILE A 107 -12.75 4.64 6.03
CA ILE A 107 -11.79 3.55 5.89
C ILE A 107 -12.51 2.21 5.77
N ASN A 108 -11.85 1.28 5.08
CA ASN A 108 -12.13 -0.14 5.19
C ASN A 108 -11.00 -0.80 5.97
N THR A 109 -11.34 -1.69 6.90
CA THR A 109 -10.37 -2.41 7.72
C THR A 109 -10.56 -3.91 7.62
N ARG A 110 -9.45 -4.64 7.56
CA ARG A 110 -9.43 -6.10 7.56
C ARG A 110 -8.35 -6.59 8.51
N LEU A 111 -8.63 -7.69 9.18
CA LEU A 111 -7.67 -8.39 10.03
C LEU A 111 -7.27 -9.69 9.34
N ASN A 112 -5.97 -9.87 9.15
CA ASN A 112 -5.37 -11.12 8.70
C ASN A 112 -4.62 -11.73 9.88
N VAL A 113 -4.96 -12.95 10.25
CA VAL A 113 -4.33 -13.69 11.35
C VAL A 113 -3.56 -14.85 10.75
N ASN A 114 -2.26 -14.90 10.99
CA ASN A 114 -1.39 -15.97 10.50
C ASN A 114 -0.52 -16.49 11.64
N GLY A 115 -0.91 -17.65 12.17
CA GLY A 115 -0.24 -18.29 13.31
C GLY A 115 -0.14 -17.33 14.49
N ASN A 116 1.10 -16.96 14.83
CA ASN A 116 1.41 -16.11 15.99
C ASN A 116 1.56 -14.62 15.65
N THR A 117 1.05 -14.19 14.50
CA THR A 117 1.09 -12.79 14.07
C THR A 117 -0.29 -12.36 13.59
N ASN A 118 -0.58 -11.07 13.71
CA ASN A 118 -1.73 -10.46 13.09
C ASN A 118 -1.34 -9.22 12.30
N GLU A 119 -2.13 -8.94 11.28
CA GLU A 119 -1.94 -7.82 10.38
C GLU A 119 -3.27 -7.10 10.22
N ILE A 120 -3.28 -5.82 10.55
CA ILE A 120 -4.41 -4.94 10.28
C ILE A 120 -4.11 -4.21 8.98
N ILE A 121 -4.98 -4.42 8.00
CA ILE A 121 -4.95 -3.73 6.71
C ILE A 121 -6.00 -2.63 6.75
N ILE A 122 -5.58 -1.38 6.57
CA ILE A 122 -6.43 -0.20 6.52
C ILE A 122 -6.35 0.41 5.12
N ASP A 123 -7.46 0.37 4.39
CA ASP A 123 -7.63 1.06 3.11
C ASP A 123 -8.35 2.39 3.35
N LEU A 124 -7.73 3.50 2.96
CA LEU A 124 -8.30 4.85 3.09
C LEU A 124 -9.21 5.11 1.89
N LEU A 125 -10.52 5.32 2.08
CA LEU A 125 -11.42 5.50 0.92
C LEU A 125 -11.15 6.79 0.15
N SER A 126 -10.57 7.79 0.82
CA SER A 126 -9.98 8.97 0.21
C SER A 126 -8.47 8.96 0.43
N PRO A 127 -7.64 9.06 -0.63
CA PRO A 127 -6.20 9.16 -0.49
C PRO A 127 -5.78 10.38 0.34
N VAL A 128 -4.76 10.22 1.16
CA VAL A 128 -4.16 11.29 1.97
C VAL A 128 -3.00 11.92 1.21
N LYS A 129 -3.01 13.24 1.14
CA LYS A 129 -2.12 14.04 0.29
C LYS A 129 -0.78 14.32 0.97
N PRO A 130 0.25 14.71 0.20
CA PRO A 130 1.45 15.35 0.74
C PRO A 130 1.12 16.49 1.70
N THR A 131 1.98 16.70 2.70
CA THR A 131 1.83 17.65 3.83
C THR A 131 0.78 17.28 4.88
N GLU A 132 -0.12 16.34 4.60
CA GLU A 132 -1.08 15.84 5.58
C GLU A 132 -0.42 14.84 6.54
N LYS A 133 -1.03 14.69 7.72
CA LYS A 133 -0.64 13.78 8.79
C LYS A 133 -1.86 12.96 9.18
N VAL A 134 -1.71 11.64 9.08
CA VAL A 134 -2.73 10.66 9.42
C VAL A 134 -2.55 10.22 10.86
N LYS A 135 -3.64 10.12 11.59
CA LYS A 135 -3.74 9.42 12.87
C LYS A 135 -4.64 8.21 12.72
N LEU A 136 -4.12 7.03 13.00
CA LEU A 136 -4.90 5.81 13.18
C LEU A 136 -5.15 5.60 14.68
N ALA A 137 -6.39 5.28 15.05
CA ALA A 137 -6.79 4.89 16.39
C ALA A 137 -7.45 3.52 16.30
N ILE A 138 -6.71 2.48 16.67
CA ILE A 138 -7.13 1.07 16.57
C ILE A 138 -7.51 0.61 17.97
N GLN A 139 -8.70 0.06 18.17
CA GLN A 139 -9.06 -0.50 19.47
C GLN A 139 -8.59 -1.95 19.56
N GLY A 140 -8.15 -2.36 20.74
CA GLY A 140 -7.83 -3.76 21.02
C GLY A 140 -7.76 -4.01 22.53
N ARG A 141 -7.50 -5.26 22.90
CA ARG A 141 -7.27 -5.67 24.28
C ARG A 141 -5.77 -5.89 24.48
N ASN A 142 -5.20 -5.22 25.47
CA ASN A 142 -3.80 -5.38 25.86
C ASN A 142 -3.48 -6.85 26.15
N PRO A 143 -2.23 -7.27 25.93
CA PRO A 143 -1.77 -8.60 26.29
C PRO A 143 -1.94 -8.86 27.81
N LEU A 144 -1.98 -10.14 28.18
CA LEU A 144 -1.94 -10.57 29.57
C LEU A 144 -0.52 -10.50 30.14
N TYR A 145 0.48 -10.82 29.32
CA TYR A 145 1.88 -10.74 29.72
C TYR A 145 2.47 -9.36 29.36
N GLY A 146 3.22 -8.79 30.30
CA GLY A 146 3.90 -7.51 30.11
C GLY A 146 5.08 -7.61 29.14
N GLY A 147 5.77 -6.48 28.97
CA GLY A 147 6.94 -6.36 28.11
C GLY A 147 6.71 -5.54 26.86
N ILE A 148 7.65 -5.63 25.91
CA ILE A 148 7.67 -4.79 24.71
C ILE A 148 7.08 -5.56 23.53
N TYR A 149 6.01 -5.02 22.97
CA TYR A 149 5.35 -5.55 21.79
C TYR A 149 5.65 -4.65 20.59
N GLN A 150 6.06 -5.27 19.48
CA GLN A 150 6.53 -4.59 18.29
C GLN A 150 5.54 -4.72 17.12
N PHE A 151 5.34 -3.61 16.41
CA PHE A 151 4.42 -3.49 15.27
C PHE A 151 5.12 -2.83 14.10
N GLY A 152 5.36 -3.59 13.03
CA GLY A 152 5.83 -3.07 11.77
C GLY A 152 4.75 -2.26 11.06
N VAL A 153 5.12 -1.11 10.52
CA VAL A 153 4.20 -0.23 9.78
C VAL A 153 4.65 -0.16 8.32
N THR A 154 3.78 -0.56 7.41
CA THR A 154 4.01 -0.50 5.96
C THR A 154 2.93 0.37 5.32
N VAL A 155 3.32 1.20 4.36
CA VAL A 155 2.41 2.08 3.63
C VAL A 155 2.47 1.86 2.13
N TYR A 156 1.38 2.17 1.44
CA TYR A 156 1.26 2.02 0.00
C TYR A 156 0.68 3.30 -0.60
N PRO A 157 1.25 3.80 -1.71
CA PRO A 157 0.70 4.94 -2.41
C PRO A 157 -0.60 4.58 -3.14
N GLN A 158 -1.32 5.60 -3.56
CA GLN A 158 -2.41 5.50 -4.52
C GLN A 158 -1.88 5.10 -5.91
N GLY A 159 -2.66 4.32 -6.65
CA GLY A 159 -2.46 4.11 -8.08
C GLY A 159 -2.32 2.64 -8.45
N ASN A 160 -1.78 2.40 -9.65
CA ASN A 160 -1.63 1.06 -10.19
C ASN A 160 -0.33 0.45 -9.66
N ASN A 161 -0.39 -0.81 -9.21
CA ASN A 161 0.77 -1.57 -8.74
C ASN A 161 1.63 -0.80 -7.72
N PRO A 162 1.00 -0.35 -6.62
CA PRO A 162 1.69 0.48 -5.65
C PRO A 162 2.82 -0.29 -4.97
N GLN A 163 4.03 0.26 -5.02
CA GLN A 163 5.17 -0.26 -4.27
C GLN A 163 5.02 0.11 -2.80
N SER A 164 5.07 -0.90 -1.93
CA SER A 164 5.06 -0.70 -0.48
C SER A 164 6.33 0.00 0.01
N LEU A 165 6.18 0.76 1.09
CA LEU A 165 7.30 1.30 1.87
C LEU A 165 7.14 0.95 3.35
N TYR A 166 8.16 0.30 3.92
CA TYR A 166 8.23 0.01 5.34
C TYR A 166 8.72 1.24 6.12
N LEU A 167 7.93 1.72 7.08
CA LEU A 167 8.21 2.92 7.86
C LEU A 167 8.94 2.65 9.17
N GLY A 168 9.09 1.38 9.56
CA GLY A 168 9.74 0.98 10.81
C GLY A 168 8.78 0.35 11.82
N ILE A 169 9.23 0.32 13.09
CA ILE A 169 8.57 -0.37 14.20
C ILE A 169 7.97 0.64 15.18
N GLY A 170 6.67 0.52 15.44
CA GLY A 170 6.03 1.04 16.65
C GLY A 170 6.21 0.07 17.81
N ARG A 171 6.53 0.58 19.00
CA ARG A 171 6.73 -0.22 20.21
C ARG A 171 5.73 0.18 21.28
N PHE A 172 5.08 -0.80 21.89
CA PHE A 172 4.24 -0.61 23.06
C PHE A 172 4.83 -1.38 24.24
N HIS A 173 4.91 -0.72 25.39
CA HIS A 173 5.32 -1.34 26.64
C HIS A 173 4.08 -1.60 27.49
N PHE A 174 3.89 -2.84 27.91
CA PHE A 174 2.81 -3.24 28.81
C PHE A 174 3.37 -3.63 30.17
N ASP A 175 2.64 -3.27 31.22
CA ASP A 175 3.03 -3.54 32.60
C ASP A 175 2.94 -5.03 32.90
N THR A 176 3.71 -5.53 33.85
CA THR A 176 3.61 -6.93 34.26
C THR A 176 2.48 -7.11 35.28
N ARG A 177 1.80 -8.26 35.24
CA ARG A 177 0.77 -8.60 36.22
C ARG A 177 1.37 -8.66 37.62
N GLY A 178 1.05 -7.68 38.47
CA GLY A 178 1.56 -7.59 39.85
C GLY A 178 2.35 -6.31 40.13
N ASP A 179 2.75 -5.58 39.08
CA ASP A 179 3.33 -4.25 39.22
C ASP A 179 2.21 -3.26 39.57
N ARG A 180 1.94 -3.10 40.86
CA ARG A 180 1.14 -2.00 41.40
C ARG A 180 2.08 -1.07 42.16
N PHE A 181 2.16 0.18 41.74
CA PHE A 181 2.66 1.27 42.57
C PHE A 181 1.51 1.79 43.45
#